data_AF-A0A371IWR3-F1
#
_entry.id   AF-A0A371IWR3-F1
#
_cell.length_a   1.000
_cell.length_b   1.000
_cell.length_c   1.000
_cell.angle_alpha   90.00
_cell.angle_beta   90.00
_cell.angle_gamma   90.00
#
_symmetry.space_group_name_H-M   'P 1'
#
loop_
_entity.id
_entity.type
_entity.pdbx_description
1 polymer ?
#
loop_
_entity_poly.entity_id
_entity_poly.type
_entity_poly.pdbx_seq_one_letter_code
_entity_poly.pdbx_strand_id
1 'polypeptide(L)'
;MLTPIEIENKEFKKSLRGYKEEEVDEFLDIVKEDFETLYRENLDLKEKLRLYQDQVSKYENIEETLKATLITAQSAAEDTCIAANKKAKIIVEEADLKARQIIEQGNNRVIEIRKEYDSLVKEFKVFRNKFKSLIEDEMRSIDEIFYDVDEKCLNAFEGTTIYNLDKAESEEIASTLE
;
A
#
# COMPACT_ATOMS: atom_id res chain seq x y z
N MET A 1 71.67 -4.90 -38.88
CA MET A 1 72.26 -6.10 -38.24
C MET A 1 72.64 -7.04 -39.36
N LEU A 2 73.74 -7.77 -39.19
CA LEU A 2 74.09 -8.85 -40.11
C LEU A 2 73.03 -9.95 -40.03
N THR A 3 72.73 -10.56 -41.16
CA THR A 3 71.92 -11.76 -41.29
C THR A 3 72.83 -12.98 -41.36
N PRO A 4 72.34 -14.18 -41.04
CA PRO A 4 73.12 -15.40 -41.22
C PRO A 4 73.71 -15.56 -42.63
N ILE A 5 72.96 -15.12 -43.65
CA ILE A 5 73.39 -15.12 -45.05
C ILE A 5 74.53 -14.12 -45.32
N GLU A 6 74.56 -13.00 -44.61
CA GLU A 6 75.66 -12.03 -44.71
C GLU A 6 76.93 -12.51 -43.97
N ILE A 7 76.80 -13.42 -43.01
CA ILE A 7 77.94 -14.09 -42.35
C ILE A 7 78.53 -15.15 -43.29
N GLU A 8 77.69 -15.96 -43.93
CA GLU A 8 78.09 -16.99 -44.90
C GLU A 8 78.79 -16.41 -46.13
N ASN A 9 78.27 -15.30 -46.67
CA ASN A 9 78.84 -14.66 -47.87
C ASN A 9 80.01 -13.71 -47.56
N LYS A 10 80.56 -13.73 -46.33
CA LYS A 10 81.55 -12.75 -45.91
C LYS A 10 82.96 -13.10 -46.42
N GLU A 11 83.43 -12.35 -47.42
CA GLU A 11 84.82 -12.44 -47.88
C GLU A 11 85.76 -11.49 -47.09
N PHE A 12 86.92 -12.02 -46.69
CA PHE A 12 87.99 -11.27 -46.03
C PHE A 12 89.17 -11.02 -46.98
N LYS A 13 89.80 -9.85 -46.87
CA LYS A 13 90.98 -9.50 -47.68
C LYS A 13 92.22 -10.27 -47.22
N LYS A 14 92.99 -10.81 -48.15
CA LYS A 14 94.26 -11.51 -47.86
C LYS A 14 95.36 -10.54 -47.48
N SER A 15 96.20 -10.93 -46.52
CA SER A 15 97.26 -10.13 -45.90
C SER A 15 98.51 -10.99 -45.69
N LEU A 16 99.71 -10.41 -45.76
CA LEU A 16 100.99 -11.13 -45.62
C LEU A 16 101.16 -11.82 -44.25
N ARG A 17 100.37 -11.41 -43.25
CA ARG A 17 100.18 -12.07 -41.95
C ARG A 17 98.69 -12.01 -41.58
N GLY A 18 98.10 -13.11 -41.16
CA GLY A 18 96.68 -13.20 -40.81
C GLY A 18 96.32 -14.53 -40.18
N TYR A 19 95.06 -14.67 -39.79
CA TYR A 19 94.49 -15.94 -39.32
C TYR A 19 94.44 -16.97 -40.45
N LYS A 20 94.41 -18.25 -40.08
CA LYS A 20 94.32 -19.36 -41.04
C LYS A 20 92.89 -19.42 -41.59
N GLU A 21 92.75 -19.35 -42.91
CA GLU A 21 91.46 -19.29 -43.63
C GLU A 21 90.54 -20.45 -43.21
N GLU A 22 91.04 -21.69 -43.21
CA GLU A 22 90.29 -22.89 -42.79
C GLU A 22 89.73 -22.81 -41.35
N GLU A 23 90.51 -22.30 -40.39
CA GLU A 23 90.04 -22.19 -38.99
C GLU A 23 89.02 -21.05 -38.81
N VAL A 24 89.14 -20.00 -39.62
CA VAL A 24 88.17 -18.91 -39.64
C VAL A 24 86.86 -19.37 -40.25
N ASP A 25 86.90 -20.14 -41.33
CA ASP A 25 85.71 -20.68 -42.00
C ASP A 25 84.95 -21.65 -41.08
N GLU A 26 85.64 -22.61 -40.44
CA GLU A 26 85.02 -23.52 -39.45
C GLU A 26 84.37 -22.75 -38.29
N PHE A 27 84.99 -21.66 -37.82
CA PHE A 27 84.41 -20.82 -36.79
C PHE A 27 83.18 -20.04 -37.28
N LEU A 28 83.22 -19.52 -38.51
CA LEU A 28 82.10 -18.79 -39.12
C LEU A 28 80.89 -19.69 -39.36
N ASP A 29 81.10 -20.98 -39.66
CA ASP A 29 80.01 -21.96 -39.77
C ASP A 29 79.28 -22.15 -38.43
N ILE A 30 80.03 -22.30 -37.33
CA ILE A 30 79.45 -22.39 -35.98
C ILE A 30 78.70 -21.10 -35.62
N VAL A 31 79.33 -19.95 -35.88
CA VAL A 31 78.72 -18.64 -35.62
C VAL A 31 77.44 -18.47 -36.43
N LYS A 32 77.41 -18.90 -37.69
CA LYS A 32 76.22 -18.84 -38.54
C LYS A 32 75.09 -19.67 -37.94
N GLU A 33 75.35 -20.91 -37.55
CA GLU A 33 74.34 -21.83 -37.00
C GLU A 33 73.74 -21.31 -35.69
N ASP A 34 74.59 -20.82 -34.77
CA ASP A 34 74.14 -20.17 -33.53
C ASP A 34 73.34 -18.90 -33.81
N PHE A 35 73.76 -18.09 -34.80
CA PHE A 35 73.08 -16.86 -35.15
C PHE A 35 71.72 -17.11 -35.83
N GLU A 36 71.59 -18.16 -36.65
CA GLU A 36 70.30 -18.61 -37.20
C GLU A 36 69.34 -19.03 -36.09
N THR A 37 69.84 -19.77 -35.10
CA THR A 37 69.05 -20.21 -33.94
C THR A 37 68.55 -19.00 -33.15
N LEU A 38 69.45 -18.09 -32.77
CA LEU A 38 69.10 -16.85 -32.08
C LEU A 38 68.13 -15.97 -32.87
N TYR A 39 68.31 -15.89 -34.20
CA TYR A 39 67.43 -15.09 -35.06
C TYR A 39 66.01 -15.67 -35.08
N ARG A 40 65.87 -16.99 -35.18
CA ARG A 40 64.59 -17.70 -35.14
C ARG A 40 63.90 -17.53 -33.79
N GLU A 41 64.62 -17.76 -32.70
CA GLU A 41 64.09 -17.54 -31.35
C GLU A 41 63.64 -16.10 -31.12
N ASN A 42 64.39 -15.12 -31.65
CA ASN A 42 64.01 -13.71 -31.54
C ASN A 42 62.69 -13.40 -32.28
N LEU A 43 62.49 -14.00 -33.46
CA LEU A 43 61.24 -13.86 -34.21
C LEU A 43 60.07 -14.49 -33.44
N ASP A 44 60.23 -15.71 -32.95
CA ASP A 44 59.21 -16.41 -32.16
C ASP A 44 58.84 -15.65 -30.88
N LEU A 45 59.84 -15.10 -30.18
CA LEU A 45 59.64 -14.30 -28.97
C LEU A 45 58.91 -12.99 -29.28
N LYS A 46 59.24 -12.32 -30.39
CA LYS A 46 58.54 -11.11 -30.83
C LYS A 46 57.08 -11.39 -31.19
N GLU A 47 56.81 -12.52 -31.84
CA GLU A 47 55.44 -12.93 -32.16
C GLU A 47 54.64 -13.22 -30.88
N LYS A 48 55.21 -13.99 -29.94
CA LYS A 48 54.61 -14.23 -28.63
C LYS A 48 54.35 -12.95 -27.85
N LEU A 49 55.31 -12.01 -27.86
CA LEU A 49 55.16 -10.72 -27.19
C LEU A 49 53.97 -9.93 -27.76
N ARG A 50 53.85 -9.88 -29.09
CA ARG A 50 52.72 -9.24 -29.75
C ARG A 50 51.39 -9.89 -29.36
N LEU A 51 51.33 -11.23 -29.37
CA LEU A 51 50.13 -11.97 -28.97
C LEU A 51 49.73 -11.69 -27.51
N TYR A 52 50.70 -11.63 -26.59
CA TYR A 52 50.42 -11.31 -25.20
C TYR A 52 50.01 -9.86 -25.01
N GLN A 53 50.61 -8.91 -25.73
CA GLN A 53 50.17 -7.52 -25.70
C GLN A 53 48.71 -7.39 -26.17
N ASP A 54 48.33 -8.05 -27.26
CA ASP A 54 46.95 -8.07 -27.74
C ASP A 54 45.98 -8.67 -26.70
N GLN A 55 46.40 -9.73 -25.99
CA GLN A 55 45.59 -10.32 -24.92
C GLN A 55 45.43 -9.38 -23.72
N VAL A 56 46.52 -8.75 -23.28
CA VAL A 56 46.48 -7.78 -22.17
C VAL A 56 45.54 -6.64 -22.51
N SER A 57 45.66 -6.04 -23.69
CA SER A 57 44.76 -4.97 -24.12
C SER A 57 43.29 -5.43 -24.19
N LYS A 58 43.01 -6.68 -24.60
CA LYS A 58 41.65 -7.23 -24.54
C LYS A 58 41.12 -7.32 -23.10
N TYR A 59 41.95 -7.80 -22.17
CA TYR A 59 41.55 -7.92 -20.77
C TYR A 59 41.33 -6.55 -20.12
N GLU A 60 42.17 -5.55 -20.43
CA GLU A 60 41.99 -4.17 -19.96
C GLU A 60 40.64 -3.59 -20.41
N ASN A 61 40.27 -3.77 -21.68
CA ASN A 61 38.97 -3.32 -22.21
C ASN A 61 37.78 -4.04 -21.55
N ILE A 62 37.92 -5.35 -21.28
CA ILE A 62 36.89 -6.11 -20.56
C ILE A 62 36.76 -5.62 -19.12
N GLU A 63 37.87 -5.38 -18.44
CA GLU A 63 37.89 -4.87 -17.07
C GLU A 63 37.24 -3.48 -16.98
N GLU A 64 37.53 -2.58 -17.91
CA GLU A 64 36.92 -1.25 -17.97
C GLU A 64 35.41 -1.35 -18.20
N THR A 65 34.99 -2.17 -19.15
CA THR A 65 33.56 -2.40 -19.42
C THR A 65 32.83 -2.99 -18.21
N LEU A 66 33.47 -3.95 -17.53
CA LEU A 66 32.91 -4.58 -16.33
C LEU A 66 32.77 -3.57 -15.19
N LYS A 67 33.81 -2.74 -14.96
CA LYS A 67 33.77 -1.65 -13.96
C LYS A 67 32.65 -0.66 -14.26
N ALA A 68 32.52 -0.21 -15.51
CA ALA A 68 31.45 0.70 -15.92
C ALA A 68 30.05 0.08 -15.73
N THR A 69 29.90 -1.21 -16.05
CA THR A 69 28.66 -1.95 -15.86
C THR A 69 28.31 -2.09 -14.38
N LEU A 70 29.29 -2.39 -13.53
CA LEU A 70 29.10 -2.50 -12.07
C LEU A 70 28.65 -1.18 -11.46
N ILE A 71 29.29 -0.06 -11.83
CA ILE A 71 28.91 1.28 -11.35
C ILE A 71 27.47 1.60 -11.79
N THR A 72 27.13 1.31 -13.04
CA THR A 72 25.78 1.55 -13.57
C THR A 72 24.73 0.71 -12.83
N ALA A 73 25.01 -0.57 -12.61
CA ALA A 73 24.14 -1.47 -11.86
C ALA A 73 23.95 -1.01 -10.40
N GLN A 74 25.03 -0.57 -9.75
CA GLN A 74 24.98 -0.03 -8.39
C GLN A 74 24.12 1.24 -8.35
N SER A 75 24.35 2.20 -9.23
CA SER A 75 23.57 3.44 -9.29
C SER A 75 22.08 3.15 -9.51
N ALA A 76 21.75 2.26 -10.45
CA ALA A 76 20.36 1.87 -10.72
C ALA A 76 19.69 1.20 -9.50
N ALA A 77 20.43 0.37 -8.76
CA ALA A 77 19.94 -0.26 -7.54
C ALA A 77 19.72 0.78 -6.43
N GLU A 78 20.64 1.73 -6.24
CA GLU A 78 20.52 2.83 -5.28
C GLU A 78 19.32 3.73 -5.60
N ASP A 79 19.17 4.14 -6.86
CA ASP A 79 18.05 4.96 -7.33
C ASP A 79 16.71 4.25 -7.10
N THR A 80 16.65 2.94 -7.38
CA THR A 80 15.46 2.12 -7.15
C THR A 80 15.12 2.05 -5.65
N CYS A 81 16.12 1.85 -4.79
CA CYS A 81 15.94 1.83 -3.34
C CYS A 81 15.46 3.19 -2.81
N ILE A 82 16.04 4.30 -3.27
CA ILE A 82 15.66 5.66 -2.88
C ILE A 82 14.20 5.93 -3.31
N ALA A 83 13.84 5.60 -4.54
CA ALA A 83 12.48 5.77 -5.05
C ALA A 83 11.46 4.94 -4.26
N ALA A 84 11.78 3.67 -3.97
CA ALA A 84 10.95 2.78 -3.17
C ALA A 84 10.75 3.32 -1.74
N ASN A 85 11.82 3.77 -1.07
CA ASN A 85 11.75 4.35 0.27
C ASN A 85 10.92 5.63 0.30
N LYS A 86 11.09 6.52 -0.69
CA LYS A 86 10.28 7.73 -0.81
C LYS A 86 8.80 7.40 -1.00
N LYS A 87 8.49 6.43 -1.87
CA LYS A 87 7.11 5.99 -2.11
C LYS A 87 6.50 5.35 -0.87
N ALA A 88 7.25 4.52 -0.15
CA ALA A 88 6.80 3.92 1.12
C ALA A 88 6.47 4.99 2.16
N LYS A 89 7.32 6.01 2.30
CA LYS A 89 7.06 7.13 3.21
C LYS A 89 5.77 7.88 2.87
N ILE A 90 5.56 8.19 1.58
CA ILE A 90 4.32 8.85 1.12
C ILE A 90 3.09 7.98 1.42
N ILE A 91 3.16 6.68 1.17
CA ILE A 91 2.03 5.76 1.45
C ILE A 91 1.67 5.77 2.94
N VAL A 92 2.67 5.74 3.82
CA VAL A 92 2.45 5.79 5.27
C VAL A 92 1.82 7.13 5.68
N GLU A 93 2.36 8.24 5.18
CA GLU A 93 1.83 9.59 5.47
C GLU A 93 0.38 9.75 4.97
N GLU A 94 0.06 9.25 3.77
CA GLU A 94 -1.31 9.27 3.24
C GLU A 94 -2.26 8.36 4.04
N ALA A 95 -1.80 7.18 4.45
CA ALA A 95 -2.59 6.27 5.27
C ALA A 95 -2.91 6.90 6.64
N ASP A 96 -1.93 7.53 7.27
CA ASP A 96 -2.10 8.26 8.53
C ASP A 96 -3.08 9.43 8.39
N LEU A 97 -3.00 10.19 7.28
CA LEU A 97 -3.93 11.29 7.02
C LEU A 97 -5.37 10.77 6.85
N LYS A 98 -5.56 9.72 6.05
CA LYS A 98 -6.87 9.10 5.84
C LYS A 98 -7.43 8.52 7.14
N ALA A 99 -6.60 7.87 7.95
CA ALA A 99 -7.02 7.34 9.25
C ALA A 99 -7.53 8.45 10.17
N ARG A 100 -6.80 9.58 10.26
CA ARG A 100 -7.25 10.76 11.04
C ARG A 100 -8.57 11.31 10.52
N GLN A 101 -8.72 11.45 9.20
CA GLN A 101 -9.98 11.92 8.59
C GLN A 101 -11.16 11.00 8.91
N ILE A 102 -10.97 9.69 8.85
CA ILE A 102 -12.03 8.71 9.20
C ILE A 102 -12.43 8.85 10.67
N ILE A 103 -11.46 8.98 11.58
CA ILE A 103 -11.73 9.15 13.01
C ILE A 103 -12.50 10.47 13.25
N GLU A 104 -12.08 11.55 12.62
CA GLU A 104 -12.74 12.86 12.74
C GLU A 104 -14.18 12.82 12.22
N GLN A 105 -14.40 12.22 11.04
CA GLN A 105 -15.74 12.02 10.48
C GLN A 105 -16.62 11.17 11.40
N GLY A 106 -16.07 10.10 11.98
CA GLY A 106 -16.77 9.26 12.96
C GLY A 106 -17.18 10.06 14.20
N ASN A 107 -16.28 10.86 14.76
CA ASN A 107 -16.57 11.70 15.92
C ASN A 107 -17.65 12.74 15.61
N ASN A 108 -17.57 13.40 14.45
CA ASN A 108 -18.58 14.36 14.01
C ASN A 108 -19.95 13.69 13.85
N ARG A 109 -20.00 12.48 13.28
CA ARG A 109 -21.26 11.73 13.15
C ARG A 109 -21.85 11.34 14.51
N VAL A 110 -21.01 10.97 15.49
CA VAL A 110 -21.47 10.70 16.86
C VAL A 110 -22.09 11.94 17.49
N ILE A 111 -21.47 13.12 17.28
CA ILE A 111 -22.01 14.39 17.78
C ILE A 111 -23.37 14.71 17.14
N GLU A 112 -23.49 14.52 15.82
CA GLU A 112 -24.76 14.72 15.10
C GLU A 112 -25.86 13.78 15.61
N ILE A 113 -25.58 12.48 15.71
CA ILE A 113 -26.55 11.49 16.20
C ILE A 113 -27.01 11.84 17.62
N ARG A 114 -26.11 12.30 18.49
CA ARG A 114 -26.49 12.76 19.84
C ARG A 114 -27.43 13.96 19.80
N LYS A 115 -27.17 14.94 18.92
CA LYS A 115 -28.06 16.10 18.74
C LYS A 115 -29.43 15.69 18.21
N GLU A 116 -29.47 14.80 17.22
CA GLU A 116 -30.70 14.23 16.66
C GLU A 116 -31.50 13.50 17.77
N TYR A 117 -30.83 12.67 18.57
CA TYR A 117 -31.43 11.98 19.71
C TYR A 117 -32.02 12.95 20.75
N ASP A 118 -31.28 13.98 21.14
CA ASP A 118 -31.75 14.98 22.10
C ASP A 118 -32.97 15.75 21.57
N SER A 119 -33.01 16.05 20.26
CA SER A 119 -34.18 16.66 19.62
C SER A 119 -35.39 15.73 19.67
N LEU A 120 -35.21 14.47 19.28
CA LEU A 120 -36.27 13.46 19.29
C LEU A 120 -36.86 13.27 20.70
N VAL A 121 -36.01 13.24 21.73
CA VAL A 121 -36.46 13.14 23.13
C VAL A 121 -37.28 14.37 23.53
N LYS A 122 -36.91 15.57 23.09
CA LYS A 122 -37.71 16.79 23.35
C LYS A 122 -39.05 16.73 22.63
N GLU A 123 -39.07 16.36 21.36
CA GLU A 123 -40.30 16.18 20.57
C GLU A 123 -41.23 15.15 21.21
N PHE A 124 -40.68 14.00 21.63
CA PHE A 124 -41.43 12.96 22.31
C PHE A 124 -42.01 13.44 23.65
N LYS A 125 -41.27 14.23 24.42
CA LYS A 125 -41.80 14.84 25.66
C LYS A 125 -42.97 15.78 25.38
N VAL A 126 -42.86 16.62 24.33
CA VAL A 126 -43.95 17.51 23.91
C VAL A 126 -45.16 16.70 23.47
N PHE A 127 -44.96 15.67 22.65
CA PHE A 127 -46.02 14.76 22.22
C PHE A 127 -46.71 14.09 23.41
N ARG A 128 -45.94 13.49 24.34
CA ARG A 128 -46.45 12.86 25.56
C ARG A 128 -47.31 13.83 26.37
N ASN A 129 -46.86 15.07 26.57
CA ASN A 129 -47.60 16.06 27.35
C ASN A 129 -48.91 16.47 26.65
N LYS A 130 -48.88 16.68 25.32
CA LYS A 130 -50.08 16.97 24.53
C LYS A 130 -51.08 15.83 24.57
N PHE A 131 -50.61 14.59 24.40
CA PHE A 131 -51.45 13.41 24.45
C PHE A 131 -52.07 13.21 25.84
N LYS A 132 -51.28 13.41 26.90
CA LYS A 132 -51.77 13.36 28.27
C LYS A 132 -52.88 14.40 28.51
N SER A 133 -52.67 15.66 28.10
CA SER A 133 -53.68 16.72 28.23
C SER A 133 -54.96 16.34 27.49
N LEU A 134 -54.86 15.84 26.26
CA LEU A 134 -56.02 15.42 25.47
C LEU A 134 -56.83 14.36 26.20
N ILE A 135 -56.19 13.32 26.75
CA ILE A 135 -56.90 12.29 27.51
C ILE A 135 -57.54 12.87 28.78
N GLU A 136 -56.85 13.75 29.52
CA GLU A 136 -57.40 14.42 30.71
C GLU A 136 -58.58 15.35 30.39
N ASP A 137 -58.59 15.95 29.20
CA ASP A 137 -59.69 16.80 28.72
C ASP A 137 -60.89 15.94 28.27
N GLU A 138 -60.66 14.84 27.55
CA GLU A 138 -61.71 13.87 27.18
C GLU A 138 -62.33 13.19 28.40
N MET A 139 -61.51 12.82 29.41
CA MET A 139 -62.03 12.28 30.67
C MET A 139 -62.94 13.29 31.37
N ARG A 140 -62.52 14.56 31.47
CA ARG A 140 -63.35 15.62 32.05
C ARG A 140 -64.66 15.82 31.29
N SER A 141 -64.61 15.77 29.96
CA SER A 141 -65.80 15.86 29.11
C SER A 141 -66.79 14.71 29.40
N ILE A 142 -66.30 13.48 29.53
CA ILE A 142 -67.12 12.32 29.90
C ILE A 142 -67.74 12.52 31.29
N ASP A 143 -66.93 12.89 32.28
CA ASP A 143 -67.41 13.13 33.65
C ASP A 143 -68.46 14.24 33.71
N GLU A 144 -68.33 15.30 32.89
CA GLU A 144 -69.32 16.37 32.77
C GLU A 144 -70.61 15.93 32.07
N ILE A 145 -70.50 15.20 30.95
CA ILE A 145 -71.67 14.68 30.20
C ILE A 145 -72.49 13.71 31.06
N PHE A 146 -71.82 12.93 31.89
CA PHE A 146 -72.44 11.88 32.71
C PHE A 146 -72.51 12.24 34.20
N TYR A 147 -72.38 13.52 34.56
CA TYR A 147 -72.34 14.01 35.96
C TYR A 147 -73.54 13.55 36.81
N ASP A 148 -74.70 13.36 36.18
CA ASP A 148 -75.95 13.01 36.84
C ASP A 148 -76.43 11.58 36.54
N VAL A 149 -75.62 10.74 35.90
CA VAL A 149 -76.03 9.37 35.53
C VAL A 149 -76.38 8.55 36.77
N ASP A 150 -75.61 8.66 37.84
CA ASP A 150 -75.89 7.92 39.07
C ASP A 150 -77.18 8.42 39.75
N GLU A 151 -77.41 9.74 39.80
CA GLU A 151 -78.64 10.34 40.34
C GLU A 151 -79.89 10.03 39.49
N LYS A 152 -79.77 10.10 38.16
CA LYS A 152 -80.88 9.81 37.24
C LYS A 152 -81.21 8.32 37.16
N CYS A 153 -80.22 7.43 37.28
CA CYS A 153 -80.46 5.99 37.34
C CYS A 153 -81.18 5.58 38.64
N LEU A 154 -80.86 6.22 39.77
CA LEU A 154 -81.59 6.04 41.04
C LEU A 154 -83.07 6.47 40.91
N ASN A 155 -83.31 7.67 40.36
CA ASN A 155 -84.66 8.21 40.20
C ASN A 155 -85.55 7.41 39.23
N ALA A 156 -84.96 6.81 38.18
CA ALA A 156 -85.70 5.99 37.22
C ALA A 156 -86.22 4.67 37.82
N PHE A 157 -85.55 4.14 38.85
CA PHE A 157 -85.97 2.89 39.51
C PHE A 157 -87.03 3.11 40.59
N GLU A 158 -86.97 4.25 41.31
CA GLU A 158 -88.00 4.61 42.31
C GLU A 158 -89.34 4.96 41.67
N GLY A 159 -89.35 5.66 40.53
CA GLY A 159 -90.57 6.08 39.83
C GLY A 159 -91.42 4.94 39.25
N THR A 160 -90.85 3.74 39.08
CA THR A 160 -91.59 2.57 38.58
C THR A 160 -92.26 1.76 39.70
N THR A 161 -91.84 1.95 40.96
CA THR A 161 -92.38 1.17 42.09
C THR A 161 -93.61 1.84 42.74
N ILE A 162 -93.82 3.14 42.55
CA ILE A 162 -94.93 3.88 43.19
C ILE A 162 -96.23 3.85 42.36
N TYR A 163 -96.19 3.60 41.05
CA TYR A 163 -97.40 3.58 40.21
C TYR A 163 -98.24 2.28 40.29
N ASN A 164 -97.90 1.34 41.17
CA ASN A 164 -98.63 0.06 41.30
C ASN A 164 -99.16 -0.27 42.72
N LEU A 165 -99.13 0.68 43.67
CA LEU A 165 -99.69 0.45 45.03
C LEU A 165 -100.99 1.22 45.31
N ASP A 166 -101.20 2.42 44.75
CA ASP A 166 -102.42 3.21 45.04
C ASP A 166 -103.66 2.84 44.21
N LYS A 167 -103.50 2.03 43.16
CA LYS A 167 -104.62 1.54 42.35
C LYS A 167 -105.22 0.21 42.85
N ALA A 168 -104.58 -0.46 43.79
CA ALA A 168 -105.06 -1.72 44.36
C ALA A 168 -105.91 -1.52 45.64
N GLU A 169 -105.63 -0.49 46.47
CA GLU A 169 -106.39 -0.26 47.71
C GLU A 169 -107.64 0.63 47.53
N SER A 170 -107.80 1.33 46.41
CA SER A 170 -108.96 2.21 46.16
C SER A 170 -110.13 1.54 45.41
N GLU A 171 -109.92 0.37 44.80
CA GLU A 171 -111.01 -0.44 44.20
C GLU A 171 -111.58 -1.51 45.16
N GLU A 172 -110.91 -1.85 46.26
CA GLU A 172 -111.37 -2.89 47.21
C GLU A 172 -112.26 -2.34 48.36
N ILE A 173 -112.15 -1.05 48.69
CA ILE A 173 -112.95 -0.41 49.76
C ILE A 173 -114.34 0.04 49.25
N ALA A 174 -114.53 0.18 47.93
CA ALA A 174 -115.84 0.47 47.34
C ALA A 174 -116.74 -0.77 47.18
N SER A 175 -116.23 -1.98 47.47
CA SER A 175 -116.94 -3.26 47.30
C SER A 175 -117.37 -3.92 48.62
N THR A 176 -117.15 -3.31 49.79
CA THR A 176 -117.39 -3.96 51.11
C THR A 176 -118.24 -3.15 52.11
N LEU A 177 -119.00 -2.15 51.66
CA LEU A 177 -119.99 -1.43 52.51
C LEU A 177 -121.37 -1.26 51.83
N GLU A 178 -121.87 -2.33 51.19
CA GLU A 178 -123.32 -2.67 51.13
C GLU A 178 -123.57 -3.87 52.04
#